data_AF-A0AAD7UQK6-F1
#
_entry.id   AF-A0AAD7UQK6-F1
#
_cell.length_a   1.000
_cell.length_b   1.000
_cell.length_c   1.000
_cell.angle_alpha   90.00
_cell.angle_beta   90.00
_cell.angle_gamma   90.00
#
_symmetry.space_group_name_H-M   'P 1'
#
loop_
_entity.id
_entity.type
_entity.pdbx_description
1 polymer ?
#
loop_
_entity_poly.entity_id
_entity_poly.type
_entity_poly.pdbx_seq_one_letter_code
_entity_poly.pdbx_strand_id
1 'polypeptide(L)'
;MDLDKEDVIIGADLMPHIGLAITGLAVRWDDEEDSSENEKPDSDTPNDAPAGPDDERKAFFNGINKFLEANANILSTTFCNIPESIVELPTPDGVTSYHRQYPIPFKLRPVIDAAVEKWLKDGVIVKAPVNT
;
A
#
# COMPACT_ATOMS: atom_id res chain seq x y z
N MET A 1 -39.48 -13.13 -13.02
CA MET A 1 -38.21 -13.15 -13.74
C MET A 1 -38.57 -13.26 -15.20
N ASP A 2 -38.34 -12.20 -15.97
CA ASP A 2 -38.58 -12.21 -17.42
C ASP A 2 -37.43 -12.96 -18.08
N LEU A 3 -37.64 -14.25 -18.32
CA LEU A 3 -36.64 -15.18 -18.87
C LEU A 3 -36.52 -15.08 -20.40
N ASP A 4 -37.32 -14.22 -21.02
CA ASP A 4 -37.46 -14.10 -22.48
C ASP A 4 -36.28 -13.39 -23.17
N LYS A 5 -35.23 -13.02 -22.41
CA LYS A 5 -34.10 -12.21 -22.88
C LYS A 5 -32.78 -12.98 -23.00
N GLU A 6 -32.70 -14.20 -22.50
CA GLU A 6 -31.43 -14.94 -22.44
C GLU A 6 -31.40 -16.10 -23.44
N ASP A 7 -30.31 -16.20 -24.21
CA ASP A 7 -30.16 -17.22 -25.26
C ASP A 7 -29.97 -18.64 -24.69
N VAL A 8 -29.45 -18.78 -23.46
CA VAL A 8 -29.22 -20.06 -22.77
C VAL A 8 -29.30 -19.88 -21.25
N ILE A 9 -29.98 -20.80 -20.58
CA ILE A 9 -30.01 -20.91 -19.11
C ILE A 9 -29.40 -22.26 -18.72
N ILE A 10 -28.38 -22.24 -17.88
CA ILE A 10 -27.70 -23.44 -17.38
C ILE A 10 -27.92 -23.55 -15.89
N GLY A 11 -28.50 -24.67 -15.44
CA GLY A 11 -28.66 -24.99 -14.03
C GLY A 11 -27.33 -25.32 -13.36
N ALA A 12 -27.28 -25.13 -12.04
CA ALA A 12 -26.10 -25.47 -11.21
C ALA A 12 -25.73 -26.96 -11.25
N ASP A 13 -26.71 -27.82 -11.53
CA ASP A 13 -26.55 -29.27 -11.72
C ASP A 13 -25.70 -29.62 -12.96
N LEU A 14 -25.78 -28.81 -14.03
CA LEU A 14 -25.04 -29.03 -15.26
C LEU A 14 -23.63 -28.41 -15.24
N MET A 15 -23.35 -27.45 -14.36
CA MET A 15 -22.06 -26.74 -14.30
C MET A 15 -20.84 -27.67 -14.14
N PRO A 16 -20.84 -28.68 -13.25
CA PRO A 16 -19.70 -29.58 -13.09
C PRO A 16 -19.43 -30.44 -14.34
N HIS A 17 -20.48 -30.79 -15.08
CA HIS A 17 -20.40 -31.64 -16.27
C HIS A 17 -19.77 -30.91 -17.47
N ILE A 18 -19.76 -29.57 -17.45
CA ILE A 18 -19.16 -28.71 -18.48
C ILE A 18 -17.89 -28.01 -17.99
N GLY A 19 -17.35 -28.41 -16.84
CA GLY A 19 -16.09 -27.88 -16.30
C GLY A 19 -16.19 -26.45 -15.75
N LEU A 20 -17.40 -26.00 -15.38
CA LEU A 20 -17.61 -24.71 -14.72
C LEU A 20 -17.81 -24.91 -13.21
N ALA A 21 -17.17 -24.07 -12.40
CA ALA A 21 -17.36 -24.04 -10.96
C ALA A 21 -17.39 -22.59 -10.47
N ILE A 22 -18.35 -22.29 -9.58
CA ILE A 22 -18.41 -21.00 -8.89
C ILE A 22 -17.56 -21.13 -7.62
N THR A 23 -16.43 -20.42 -7.56
CA THR A 23 -15.48 -20.49 -6.44
C THR A 23 -15.15 -19.08 -5.94
N GLY A 24 -14.76 -18.95 -4.67
CA GLY A 24 -14.34 -17.67 -4.10
C GLY A 24 -15.48 -16.69 -3.80
N LEU A 25 -16.74 -17.14 -3.75
CA LEU A 25 -17.83 -16.31 -3.24
C LEU A 25 -17.69 -16.17 -1.72
N ALA A 26 -17.90 -14.94 -1.22
CA ALA A 26 -18.10 -14.73 0.19
C ALA A 26 -19.39 -15.43 0.62
N VAL A 27 -19.29 -16.37 1.57
CA VAL A 27 -20.42 -17.06 2.17
C VAL A 27 -20.61 -16.46 3.56
N ARG A 28 -21.85 -16.09 3.88
CA ARG A 28 -22.24 -15.72 5.25
C ARG A 28 -22.96 -16.93 5.84
N TRP A 29 -22.54 -17.37 7.03
CA TRP A 29 -23.17 -18.50 7.71
C TRP A 29 -24.38 -18.01 8.52
N ASP A 30 -25.42 -18.83 8.66
CA ASP A 30 -26.64 -18.43 9.40
C ASP A 30 -26.34 -18.13 10.89
N ASP A 31 -25.26 -18.70 11.42
CA ASP A 31 -24.79 -18.54 12.80
C ASP A 31 -23.77 -17.38 12.96
N GLU A 32 -23.44 -16.65 11.89
CA GLU A 32 -22.63 -15.43 11.98
C GLU A 32 -23.52 -14.29 12.47
N GLU A 33 -23.49 -14.02 13.78
CA GLU A 33 -23.85 -12.70 14.28
C GLU A 33 -22.93 -11.68 13.61
N ASP A 34 -23.51 -10.64 13.01
CA ASP A 34 -22.75 -9.50 12.52
C ASP A 34 -21.95 -8.97 13.72
N SER A 35 -20.65 -9.28 13.78
CA SER A 35 -19.73 -8.66 14.73
C SER A 35 -19.52 -7.22 14.26
N SER A 36 -20.55 -6.41 14.34
CA SER A 36 -20.43 -4.96 14.29
C SER A 36 -19.87 -4.48 15.63
N GLU A 37 -18.77 -5.08 16.10
CA GLU A 37 -17.84 -4.40 16.98
C GLU A 37 -16.96 -3.47 16.12
N ASN A 38 -17.61 -2.68 15.28
CA ASN A 38 -17.09 -1.35 15.00
C ASN A 38 -17.48 -0.54 16.23
N GLU A 39 -16.76 -0.70 17.34
CA GLU A 39 -16.65 0.38 18.31
C GLU A 39 -16.05 1.55 17.54
N LYS A 40 -16.94 2.33 16.94
CA LYS A 40 -16.58 3.60 16.36
C LYS A 40 -15.97 4.38 17.51
N PRO A 41 -14.72 4.85 17.41
CA PRO A 41 -14.16 5.65 18.48
C PRO A 41 -15.16 6.77 18.78
N ASP A 42 -15.48 6.99 20.07
CA ASP A 42 -16.47 7.98 20.53
C ASP A 42 -16.20 9.40 19.97
N SER A 43 -14.97 9.63 19.49
CA SER A 43 -14.57 10.83 18.77
C SER A 43 -13.47 10.53 17.75
N ASP A 44 -13.51 11.23 16.61
CA ASP A 44 -12.41 11.30 15.63
C ASP A 44 -11.22 12.15 16.13
N THR A 45 -11.33 12.75 17.33
CA THR A 45 -10.27 13.57 17.91
C THR A 45 -9.23 12.71 18.62
N PRO A 46 -7.93 12.93 18.37
CA PRO A 46 -6.87 12.32 19.16
C PRO A 46 -7.06 12.56 20.66
N ASN A 47 -6.74 11.56 21.47
CA ASN A 47 -6.77 11.67 22.92
C ASN A 47 -5.85 12.82 23.40
N ASP A 48 -6.41 13.87 23.99
CA ASP A 48 -5.69 15.03 24.53
C ASP A 48 -5.20 14.77 25.96
N ALA A 49 -4.55 13.63 26.17
CA ALA A 49 -3.94 13.24 27.43
C ALA A 49 -2.42 13.16 27.25
N PRO A 50 -1.71 14.32 27.22
CA PRO A 50 -0.27 14.31 27.06
C PRO A 50 0.39 13.56 28.22
N ALA A 51 1.42 12.78 27.91
CA ALA A 51 2.17 12.07 28.93
C ALA A 51 2.97 13.05 29.81
N GLY A 52 2.76 12.95 31.12
CA GLY A 52 3.53 13.68 32.14
C GLY A 52 3.13 15.16 32.33
N PRO A 53 3.71 15.81 33.36
CA PRO A 53 3.48 17.22 33.64
C PRO A 53 3.92 18.15 32.50
N ASP A 54 3.24 19.28 32.34
CA ASP A 54 3.53 20.27 31.31
C ASP A 54 4.96 20.82 31.38
N ASP A 55 5.50 20.99 32.58
CA ASP A 55 6.84 21.54 32.78
C ASP A 55 7.93 20.55 32.35
N GLU A 56 7.76 19.26 32.68
CA GLU A 56 8.66 18.19 32.24
C GLU A 56 8.64 18.04 30.72
N ARG A 57 7.44 18.12 30.13
CA ARG A 57 7.25 18.06 28.67
C ARG A 57 7.93 19.23 27.97
N LYS A 58 7.75 20.46 28.46
CA LYS A 58 8.44 21.64 27.91
C LYS A 58 9.96 21.52 28.02
N ALA A 59 10.46 21.07 29.16
CA ALA A 59 11.89 20.84 29.36
C ALA A 59 12.43 19.78 28.37
N PHE A 60 11.70 18.69 28.18
CA PHE A 60 12.04 17.65 27.20
C PHE A 60 12.07 18.18 25.77
N PHE A 61 11.00 18.84 25.31
CA PHE A 61 10.94 19.40 23.95
C PHE A 61 12.04 20.44 23.74
N ASN A 62 12.30 21.33 24.70
CA ASN A 62 13.42 22.27 24.61
C ASN A 62 14.77 21.56 24.45
N GLY A 63 14.98 20.43 25.12
CA GLY A 63 16.19 19.62 25.01
C GLY A 63 16.35 18.95 23.64
N ILE A 64 15.26 18.46 23.05
CA ILE A 64 15.31 17.72 21.77
C ILE A 64 15.12 18.61 20.53
N ASN A 65 14.58 19.82 20.68
CA ASN A 65 14.16 20.65 19.53
C ASN A 65 15.31 20.92 18.55
N LYS A 66 16.53 21.14 19.06
CA LYS A 66 17.73 21.30 18.22
C LYS A 66 17.98 20.08 17.31
N PHE A 67 17.77 18.88 17.83
CA PHE A 67 17.95 17.65 17.06
C PHE A 67 16.80 17.42 16.09
N LEU A 68 15.58 17.78 16.46
CA LEU A 68 14.42 17.75 15.55
C LEU A 68 14.63 18.70 14.37
N GLU A 69 15.09 19.93 14.62
CA GLU A 69 15.43 20.90 13.59
C GLU A 69 16.56 20.40 12.69
N ALA A 70 17.62 19.83 13.27
CA ALA A 70 18.71 19.25 12.49
C ALA A 70 18.21 18.10 11.59
N ASN A 71 17.36 17.21 12.12
CA ASN A 71 16.77 16.10 11.37
C ASN A 71 15.82 16.58 10.27
N ALA A 72 15.02 17.62 10.53
CA ALA A 72 14.10 18.19 9.54
C ALA A 72 14.81 18.85 8.35
N ASN A 73 16.07 19.28 8.55
CA ASN A 73 16.91 19.85 7.49
C ASN A 73 17.65 18.79 6.64
N ILE A 74 17.55 17.50 7.00
CA ILE A 74 18.12 16.42 6.19
C ILE A 74 17.32 16.30 4.89
N LEU A 75 18.01 16.37 3.75
CA LEU A 75 17.37 16.20 2.45
C LEU A 75 16.82 14.78 2.33
N SER A 76 15.58 14.65 1.85
CA SER A 76 14.91 13.35 1.66
C SER A 76 15.63 12.42 0.67
N THR A 77 16.53 12.96 -0.15
CA THR A 77 17.34 12.22 -1.13
C THR A 77 18.65 11.68 -0.55
N THR A 78 18.96 11.95 0.72
CA THR A 78 20.20 11.47 1.35
C THR A 78 20.03 10.05 1.89
N PHE A 79 21.08 9.25 1.75
CA PHE A 79 21.12 7.89 2.32
C PHE A 79 21.44 7.93 3.81
N CYS A 80 20.96 6.91 4.52
CA CYS A 80 21.33 6.70 5.92
C CYS A 80 22.83 6.42 6.03
N ASN A 81 23.50 7.05 7.01
CA ASN A 81 24.94 6.95 7.21
C ASN A 81 25.35 5.76 8.11
N ILE A 82 24.37 5.00 8.60
CA ILE A 82 24.59 3.84 9.48
C ILE A 82 24.93 2.63 8.60
N PRO A 83 26.04 1.92 8.83
CA PRO A 83 26.45 0.80 7.97
C PRO A 83 25.42 -0.33 7.95
N GLU A 84 24.68 -0.53 9.04
CA GLU A 84 23.59 -1.52 9.15
C GLU A 84 22.37 -1.20 8.27
N SER A 85 22.29 0.00 7.69
CA SER A 85 21.22 0.35 6.75
C SER A 85 21.44 -0.20 5.33
N ILE A 86 22.62 -0.78 5.05
CA ILE A 86 22.95 -1.37 3.77
C ILE A 86 22.33 -2.78 3.69
N VAL A 87 21.42 -2.97 2.74
CA VAL A 87 20.81 -4.27 2.45
C VAL A 87 21.45 -4.85 1.20
N GLU A 88 22.17 -5.96 1.35
CA GLU A 88 22.79 -6.68 0.23
C GLU A 88 21.83 -7.74 -0.33
N LEU A 89 21.58 -7.67 -1.64
CA LEU A 89 20.80 -8.68 -2.36
C LEU A 89 21.76 -9.53 -3.21
N PRO A 90 22.00 -10.81 -2.87
CA PRO A 90 22.92 -11.65 -3.63
C PRO A 90 22.29 -12.02 -4.98
N THR A 91 22.83 -11.47 -6.07
CA THR A 91 22.44 -11.82 -7.45
C THR A 91 23.58 -12.56 -8.14
N PRO A 92 23.31 -13.60 -8.95
CA PRO A 92 24.35 -14.27 -9.73
C PRO A 92 25.04 -13.30 -10.71
N ASP A 93 26.36 -13.42 -10.82
CA ASP A 93 27.16 -12.56 -11.71
C ASP A 93 26.72 -12.68 -13.18
N GLY A 94 26.56 -11.53 -13.82
CA GLY A 94 26.24 -11.45 -15.26
C GLY A 94 24.81 -11.87 -15.63
N VAL A 95 23.91 -12.07 -14.66
CA VAL A 95 22.51 -12.41 -14.92
C VAL A 95 21.64 -11.15 -14.87
N THR A 96 21.02 -10.81 -16.01
CA THR A 96 20.01 -9.75 -16.12
C THR A 96 18.67 -10.33 -16.58
N SER A 97 17.57 -9.77 -16.08
CA SER A 97 16.22 -10.19 -16.45
C SER A 97 15.47 -9.04 -17.14
N TYR A 98 15.10 -9.23 -18.41
CA TYR A 98 14.28 -8.28 -19.16
C TYR A 98 12.86 -8.81 -19.30
N HIS A 99 11.93 -8.27 -18.52
CA HIS A 99 10.53 -8.64 -18.58
C HIS A 99 9.70 -7.52 -19.21
N ARG A 100 8.82 -7.89 -20.13
CA ARG A 100 7.87 -6.95 -20.72
C ARG A 100 6.82 -6.57 -19.66
N GLN A 101 6.63 -5.26 -19.47
CA GLN A 101 5.56 -4.75 -18.61
C GLN A 101 4.18 -5.20 -19.13
N TYR A 102 3.35 -5.75 -18.25
CA TYR A 102 1.96 -6.10 -18.59
C TYR A 102 1.12 -4.86 -18.90
N PRO A 103 0.09 -4.96 -19.75
CA PRO A 103 -0.79 -3.84 -20.07
C PRO A 103 -1.45 -3.23 -18.82
N ILE A 104 -1.24 -1.94 -18.61
CA ILE A 104 -1.86 -1.19 -17.52
C ILE A 104 -3.22 -0.65 -17.98
N PRO A 105 -4.31 -0.86 -17.21
CA PRO A 105 -5.62 -0.29 -17.51
C PRO A 105 -5.59 1.23 -17.68
N PHE A 106 -6.24 1.74 -18.73
CA PHE A 106 -6.21 3.18 -19.07
C PHE A 106 -6.65 4.09 -17.92
N LYS A 107 -7.63 3.64 -17.12
CA LYS A 107 -8.13 4.40 -15.96
C LYS A 107 -7.07 4.63 -14.88
N LEU A 108 -6.09 3.74 -14.75
CA LEU A 108 -5.06 3.80 -13.71
C LEU A 108 -3.80 4.57 -14.14
N ARG A 109 -3.62 4.78 -15.45
CA ARG A 109 -2.42 5.47 -15.96
C ARG A 109 -2.22 6.86 -15.36
N PRO A 110 -3.25 7.74 -15.29
CA PRO A 110 -3.05 9.08 -14.71
C PRO A 110 -2.59 9.05 -13.25
N VAL A 111 -3.05 8.06 -12.46
CA VAL A 111 -2.66 7.90 -11.06
C VAL A 111 -1.20 7.47 -10.96
N ILE A 112 -0.80 6.53 -11.82
CA ILE A 112 0.58 6.03 -11.88
C ILE A 112 1.51 7.14 -12.38
N ASP A 113 1.14 7.86 -13.44
CA ASP A 113 1.92 8.95 -14.02
C ASP A 113 2.16 10.04 -12.97
N ALA A 114 1.13 10.42 -12.21
CA ALA A 114 1.28 11.39 -11.12
C ALA A 114 2.25 10.90 -10.01
N ALA A 115 2.24 9.60 -9.69
CA ALA A 115 3.17 9.04 -8.72
C ALA A 115 4.62 9.02 -9.25
N VAL A 116 4.80 8.63 -10.52
CA VAL A 116 6.11 8.62 -11.20
C VAL A 116 6.67 10.04 -11.29
N GLU A 117 5.87 11.02 -11.67
CA GLU A 117 6.26 12.43 -11.72
C GLU A 117 6.67 12.96 -10.35
N LYS A 118 5.91 12.62 -9.31
CA LYS A 118 6.25 12.97 -7.93
C LYS A 118 7.61 12.37 -7.55
N TRP A 119 7.85 11.09 -7.80
CA TRP A 119 9.12 10.44 -7.46
C TRP A 119 10.30 11.00 -8.25
N LEU A 120 10.10 11.37 -9.52
CA LEU A 120 11.11 12.06 -10.32
C LEU A 120 11.45 13.42 -9.72
N LYS A 121 10.43 14.19 -9.32
CA LYS A 121 10.60 15.51 -8.70
C LYS A 121 11.30 15.43 -7.34
N ASP A 122 10.90 14.45 -6.53
CA ASP A 122 11.45 14.21 -5.19
C ASP A 122 12.85 13.58 -5.25
N GLY A 123 13.34 13.19 -6.44
CA GLY A 123 14.66 12.60 -6.65
C GLY A 123 14.77 11.13 -6.20
N VAL A 124 13.64 10.46 -5.98
CA VAL A 124 13.57 9.06 -5.56
C VAL A 124 13.94 8.11 -6.69
N ILE A 125 13.57 8.46 -7.93
CA ILE A 125 13.90 7.68 -9.13
C ILE A 125 14.63 8.54 -10.17
N VAL A 126 15.48 7.90 -10.96
CA VAL A 126 16.21 8.52 -12.08
C VAL A 126 16.10 7.65 -13.33
N LYS A 127 16.30 8.25 -14.51
CA LYS A 127 16.35 7.47 -15.75
C LYS A 127 17.60 6.59 -15.76
N ALA A 128 17.40 5.29 -15.99
CA ALA A 128 18.48 4.34 -16.16
C ALA A 128 19.30 4.66 -17.45
N PRO A 129 20.61 4.42 -17.46
CA PRO A 129 21.44 4.55 -18.65
C PRO A 129 21.08 3.48 -19.70
N VAL A 130 21.45 3.73 -20.95
CA VAL A 130 21.22 2.80 -22.05
C VAL A 130 22.14 1.59 -21.89
N ASN A 131 21.61 0.37 -22.05
CA ASN A 131 22.33 -0.92 -21.90
C ASN A 131 22.75 -1.27 -20.46
N THR A 132 21.81 -1.21 -19.51
CA THR A 132 21.97 -1.83 -18.17
C THR A 132 21.41 -3.25 -18.15
#